data_AF-A0A1C5M7B4-F1
#
_entry.id   AF-A0A1C5M7B4-F1
#
_cell.length_a   1.000
_cell.length_b   1.000
_cell.length_c   1.000
_cell.angle_alpha   90.00
_cell.angle_beta   90.00
_cell.angle_gamma   90.00
#
_symmetry.space_group_name_H-M   'P 1'
#
loop_
_entity.id
_entity.type
_entity.pdbx_description
1 polymer ?
#
loop_
_entity_poly.entity_id
_entity_poly.type
_entity_poly.pdbx_seq_one_letter_code
_entity_poly.pdbx_strand_id
1 'polypeptide(L)'
;MGYNRNYGYRKYNRTAARLTNLVCGGLFIIFATVYLGYFQKDLLEAIHYSMSHGYKEFNIVPATIIIITILLIMRWGLNLLMRLRGRVSALAYLPSFLGLVTMTGFGRNLYMEGFSYAWWWVMPVATVLFVVAVVMIRKVLRIPKSHGTDLQQSMIWNITLMLLMSVGTLCLGNTDRFLHNELRMENLMAKDMNEKALKCAAKSLRTTRTLTALRMLAMTKEGKTGELLFEYPQYYKSDGMFFDNDSSKTLRYTNDSVYALIGERPAPGERRMEYLKRMAYKGDSCYNARLYYLAGLMLQKDMDGFAKAVADFRIKGDSLTRYFKEAAIMYKEKNPQWSFEIEDKDSTCHKLMERYRYRQMDTYKSKDEERNRMRMEFGNTFRWYYDYQE
;
A
#
# COMPACT_ATOMS: atom_id res chain seq x y z
N MET A 1 -27.82 56.49 -46.11
CA MET A 1 -27.51 55.06 -45.92
C MET A 1 -27.37 54.79 -44.43
N GLY A 2 -28.41 54.19 -43.82
CA GLY A 2 -28.49 53.96 -42.38
C GLY A 2 -27.63 52.76 -41.96
N TYR A 3 -26.69 52.99 -41.05
CA TYR A 3 -25.97 51.94 -40.34
C TYR A 3 -26.90 51.26 -39.34
N ASN A 4 -27.36 50.06 -39.70
CA ASN A 4 -28.22 49.23 -38.86
C ASN A 4 -27.38 48.63 -37.71
N ARG A 5 -27.33 49.31 -36.55
CA ARG A 5 -26.73 48.76 -35.32
C ARG A 5 -27.70 47.76 -34.69
N ASN A 6 -27.61 46.50 -35.11
CA ASN A 6 -28.23 45.39 -34.39
C ASN A 6 -27.45 45.09 -33.09
N TYR A 7 -27.77 45.82 -32.01
CA TYR A 7 -27.43 45.38 -30.65
C TYR A 7 -28.39 44.26 -30.24
N GLY A 8 -28.09 43.04 -30.70
CA GLY A 8 -28.74 41.83 -30.21
C GLY A 8 -28.30 41.58 -28.77
N TYR A 9 -29.08 42.05 -27.79
CA TYR A 9 -28.97 41.62 -26.39
C TYR A 9 -29.18 40.10 -26.31
N ARG A 10 -28.08 39.33 -26.35
CA ARG A 10 -28.11 37.88 -26.11
C ARG A 10 -28.45 37.62 -24.65
N LYS A 11 -29.74 37.36 -24.43
CA LYS A 11 -30.38 36.86 -23.20
C LYS A 11 -29.48 35.81 -22.53
N TYR A 12 -29.13 36.02 -21.26
CA TYR A 12 -28.46 35.01 -20.42
C TYR A 12 -29.22 33.69 -20.54
N ASN A 13 -28.63 32.72 -21.22
CA ASN A 13 -29.33 31.49 -21.54
C ASN A 13 -29.30 30.59 -20.30
N ARG A 14 -30.37 30.62 -19.48
CA ARG A 14 -30.47 29.82 -18.24
C ARG A 14 -30.19 28.33 -18.50
N THR A 15 -30.54 27.84 -19.68
CA THR A 15 -30.30 26.47 -20.14
C THR A 15 -28.80 26.14 -20.23
N ALA A 16 -28.00 27.06 -20.77
CA ALA A 16 -26.54 26.94 -20.87
C ALA A 16 -25.85 26.85 -19.50
N ALA A 17 -26.28 27.69 -18.55
CA ALA A 17 -25.74 27.68 -17.19
C ALA A 17 -26.12 26.39 -16.44
N ARG A 18 -27.35 25.90 -16.63
CA ARG A 18 -27.79 24.60 -16.10
C ARG A 18 -26.99 23.45 -16.71
N LEU A 19 -26.78 23.45 -18.02
CA LEU A 19 -25.99 22.44 -18.72
C LEU A 19 -24.55 22.41 -18.22
N THR A 20 -23.89 23.57 -18.09
CA THR A 20 -22.53 23.66 -17.57
C THR A 20 -22.44 23.10 -16.14
N ASN A 21 -23.42 23.42 -15.29
CA ASN A 21 -23.49 22.90 -13.93
C ASN A 21 -23.74 21.38 -13.87
N LEU A 22 -24.53 20.84 -14.79
CA LEU A 22 -24.80 19.41 -14.91
C LEU A 22 -23.54 18.67 -15.36
N VAL A 23 -22.85 19.17 -16.40
CA VAL A 23 -21.60 18.60 -16.90
C VAL A 23 -20.51 18.60 -15.82
N CYS A 24 -20.28 19.73 -15.13
CA CYS A 24 -19.30 19.79 -14.04
C CYS A 24 -19.69 18.85 -12.88
N GLY A 25 -20.98 18.70 -12.61
CA GLY A 25 -21.49 17.76 -11.59
C GLY A 25 -21.20 16.32 -11.95
N GLY A 26 -21.52 15.92 -13.18
CA GLY A 26 -21.19 14.59 -13.69
C GLY A 26 -19.69 14.32 -13.64
N LEU A 27 -18.87 15.26 -14.11
CA LEU A 27 -17.40 15.14 -14.07
C LEU A 27 -16.87 14.95 -12.64
N PHE A 28 -17.36 15.74 -11.69
CA PHE A 28 -16.96 15.59 -10.28
C PHE A 28 -17.37 14.22 -9.72
N ILE A 29 -18.60 13.79 -9.96
CA ILE A 29 -19.10 12.49 -9.45
C ILE A 29 -18.28 11.33 -10.03
N ILE A 30 -18.03 11.35 -11.35
CA ILE A 30 -17.23 10.32 -12.02
C ILE A 30 -15.82 10.29 -11.44
N PHE A 31 -15.17 11.45 -11.35
CA PHE A 31 -13.84 11.57 -10.79
C PHE A 31 -13.78 11.08 -9.33
N ALA A 32 -14.66 11.58 -8.46
CA ALA A 32 -14.69 11.22 -7.05
C ALA A 32 -14.99 9.73 -6.84
N THR A 33 -15.85 9.13 -7.67
CA THR A 33 -16.15 7.69 -7.62
C THR A 33 -14.92 6.86 -7.95
N VAL A 34 -14.21 7.21 -9.04
CA VAL A 34 -12.98 6.49 -9.42
C VAL A 34 -11.89 6.71 -8.37
N TYR A 35 -11.72 7.95 -7.91
CA TYR A 35 -10.71 8.34 -6.94
C TYR A 35 -10.91 7.64 -5.59
N LEU A 36 -12.10 7.70 -5.00
CA LEU A 36 -12.38 7.08 -3.71
C LEU A 36 -12.58 5.57 -3.81
N GLY A 37 -13.34 5.12 -4.82
CA GLY A 37 -13.75 3.72 -4.95
C GLY A 37 -12.66 2.77 -5.43
N TYR A 38 -11.65 3.28 -6.14
CA TYR A 38 -10.56 2.47 -6.68
C TYR A 38 -9.18 2.94 -6.25
N PHE A 39 -8.88 4.24 -6.35
CA PHE A 39 -7.53 4.74 -6.08
C PHE A 39 -7.21 4.85 -4.58
N GLN A 40 -8.17 5.28 -3.77
CA GLN A 40 -8.03 5.53 -2.33
C GLN A 40 -8.84 4.58 -1.47
N LYS A 41 -9.32 3.47 -2.05
CA LYS A 41 -10.18 2.49 -1.37
C LYS A 41 -9.51 1.91 -0.13
N ASP A 42 -8.27 1.46 -0.27
CA ASP A 42 -7.54 0.78 0.81
C ASP A 42 -7.29 1.75 1.97
N LEU A 43 -6.99 3.03 1.67
CA LEU A 43 -6.86 4.09 2.67
C LEU A 43 -8.19 4.38 3.37
N LEU A 44 -9.30 4.50 2.63
CA LEU A 44 -10.60 4.80 3.22
C LEU A 44 -11.10 3.68 4.13
N GLU A 45 -10.86 2.42 3.74
CA GLU A 45 -11.18 1.25 4.56
C GLU A 45 -10.37 1.25 5.88
N ALA A 46 -9.08 1.63 5.81
CA ALA A 46 -8.25 1.73 7.00
C ALA A 46 -8.63 2.89 7.92
N ILE A 47 -8.96 4.07 7.37
CA ILE A 47 -9.50 5.20 8.15
C ILE A 47 -10.79 4.78 8.85
N HIS A 48 -11.70 4.10 8.14
CA HIS A 48 -12.94 3.62 8.74
C HIS A 48 -12.67 2.63 9.87
N TYR A 49 -11.74 1.70 9.68
CA TYR A 49 -11.36 0.73 10.70
C TYR A 49 -10.81 1.42 11.96
N SER A 50 -9.92 2.41 11.80
CA SER A 50 -9.37 3.21 12.89
C SER A 50 -10.46 3.99 13.65
N MET A 51 -11.38 4.65 12.93
CA MET A 51 -12.46 5.42 13.55
C MET A 51 -13.52 4.55 14.25
N SER A 52 -13.83 3.39 13.68
CA SER A 52 -14.87 2.48 14.19
C SER A 52 -14.43 1.61 15.37
N HIS A 53 -13.21 1.82 15.90
CA HIS A 53 -12.60 0.98 16.94
C HIS A 53 -12.59 -0.52 16.56
N GLY A 54 -12.60 -0.84 15.26
CA GLY A 54 -12.52 -2.20 14.75
C GLY A 54 -13.83 -3.00 14.61
N TYR A 55 -15.01 -2.42 14.86
CA TYR A 55 -16.26 -3.19 15.03
C TYR A 55 -17.23 -3.23 13.84
N LYS A 56 -16.93 -2.62 12.68
CA LYS A 56 -17.88 -2.59 11.55
C LYS A 56 -17.27 -3.06 10.22
N GLU A 57 -18.03 -3.88 9.50
CA GLU A 57 -17.73 -4.24 8.11
C GLU A 57 -17.77 -2.98 7.24
N PHE A 58 -16.66 -2.69 6.56
CA PHE A 58 -16.55 -1.53 5.68
C PHE A 58 -17.08 -1.87 4.29
N ASN A 59 -18.10 -1.13 3.84
CA ASN A 59 -18.57 -1.18 2.46
C ASN A 59 -18.21 0.12 1.72
N ILE A 60 -17.39 -0.02 0.68
CA ILE A 60 -16.85 1.11 -0.08
C ILE A 60 -17.93 1.90 -0.84
N VAL A 61 -18.99 1.23 -1.32
CA VAL A 61 -20.03 1.86 -2.13
C VAL A 61 -20.83 2.89 -1.33
N PRO A 62 -21.50 2.54 -0.20
CA PRO A 62 -22.23 3.52 0.60
C PRO A 62 -21.32 4.59 1.17
N ALA A 63 -20.08 4.25 1.57
CA ALA A 63 -19.12 5.24 2.05
C ALA A 63 -18.81 6.30 0.98
N THR A 64 -18.53 5.86 -0.26
CA THR A 64 -18.25 6.75 -1.39
C THR A 64 -19.45 7.63 -1.72
N ILE A 65 -20.67 7.08 -1.72
CA ILE A 65 -21.91 7.84 -1.98
C ILE A 65 -22.12 8.92 -0.90
N ILE A 66 -21.94 8.59 0.38
CA ILE A 66 -22.08 9.53 1.49
C ILE A 66 -21.08 10.68 1.34
N ILE A 67 -19.80 10.36 1.08
CA ILE A 67 -18.75 11.37 0.93
C ILE A 67 -19.05 12.29 -0.27
N ILE A 68 -19.37 11.72 -1.43
CA ILE A 68 -19.70 12.52 -2.63
C ILE A 68 -20.90 13.44 -2.36
N THR A 69 -21.93 12.95 -1.66
CA THR A 69 -23.11 13.74 -1.31
C THR A 69 -22.74 14.94 -0.43
N ILE A 70 -21.95 14.72 0.62
CA ILE A 70 -21.45 15.79 1.51
C ILE A 70 -20.64 16.82 0.72
N LEU A 71 -19.73 16.36 -0.15
CA LEU A 71 -18.89 17.25 -0.97
C LEU A 71 -19.70 18.06 -1.99
N LEU A 72 -20.79 17.51 -2.52
CA LEU A 72 -21.73 18.25 -3.39
C LEU A 72 -22.56 19.30 -2.63
N ILE A 73 -22.95 19.02 -1.38
CA ILE A 73 -23.61 20.00 -0.51
C ILE A 73 -22.67 21.18 -0.22
N MET A 74 -21.38 20.90 0.00
CA MET A 74 -20.37 21.93 0.23
C MET A 74 -20.26 22.92 -0.94
N ARG A 75 -20.32 22.41 -2.18
CA ARG A 75 -20.37 23.25 -3.40
C ARG A 75 -21.58 24.19 -3.38
N TRP A 76 -22.75 23.71 -2.94
CA TRP A 76 -23.96 24.54 -2.87
C TRP A 76 -23.78 25.70 -1.87
N GLY A 77 -23.18 25.42 -0.70
CA GLY A 77 -22.83 26.45 0.29
C GLY A 77 -21.91 27.54 -0.27
N LEU A 78 -20.85 27.15 -1.00
CA LEU A 78 -19.93 28.13 -1.60
C LEU A 78 -20.60 28.96 -2.71
N ASN A 79 -21.45 28.32 -3.52
CA ASN A 79 -22.16 29.00 -4.60
C ASN A 79 -23.18 30.01 -4.07
N LEU A 80 -23.84 29.72 -2.93
CA LEU A 80 -24.73 30.65 -2.23
C LEU A 80 -23.97 31.92 -1.80
N LEU A 81 -22.75 31.75 -1.28
CA LEU A 81 -21.92 32.85 -0.78
C LEU A 81 -21.29 33.69 -1.91
N MET A 82 -20.68 33.05 -2.91
CA MET A 82 -19.85 33.74 -3.90
C MET A 82 -20.57 34.12 -5.21
N ARG A 83 -21.78 33.59 -5.45
CA ARG A 83 -22.58 33.80 -6.67
C ARG A 83 -21.75 33.70 -7.97
N LEU A 84 -20.89 32.68 -8.05
CA LEU A 84 -20.01 32.44 -9.21
C LEU A 84 -20.86 32.14 -10.46
N ARG A 85 -20.56 32.80 -11.60
CA ARG A 85 -21.28 32.61 -12.87
C ARG A 85 -20.32 32.66 -14.06
N GLY A 86 -20.68 32.00 -15.16
CA GLY A 86 -19.92 32.02 -16.42
C GLY A 86 -18.67 31.15 -16.39
N ARG A 87 -17.53 31.69 -16.87
CA ARG A 87 -16.26 30.96 -17.09
C ARG A 87 -15.61 30.35 -15.83
N VAL A 88 -16.01 30.81 -14.64
CA VAL A 88 -15.39 30.42 -13.35
C VAL A 88 -16.39 29.72 -12.42
N SER A 89 -17.50 29.21 -12.97
CA SER A 89 -18.53 28.51 -12.20
C SER A 89 -18.01 27.23 -11.51
N ALA A 90 -17.03 26.56 -12.14
CA ALA A 90 -16.39 25.35 -11.63
C ALA A 90 -15.60 25.59 -10.34
N LEU A 91 -15.15 26.83 -10.05
CA LEU A 91 -14.46 27.14 -8.80
C LEU A 91 -15.33 26.92 -7.55
N ALA A 92 -16.66 26.81 -7.72
CA ALA A 92 -17.54 26.39 -6.64
C ALA A 92 -17.26 24.96 -6.13
N TYR A 93 -16.56 24.13 -6.91
CA TYR A 93 -16.13 22.78 -6.52
C TYR A 93 -14.77 22.75 -5.82
N LEU A 94 -14.06 23.88 -5.74
CA LEU A 94 -12.74 23.90 -5.10
C LEU A 94 -12.78 23.33 -3.67
N PRO A 95 -13.77 23.68 -2.80
CA PRO A 95 -13.85 23.09 -1.48
C PRO A 95 -14.14 21.59 -1.52
N SER A 96 -14.87 21.11 -2.53
CA SER A 96 -15.14 19.69 -2.73
C SER A 96 -13.87 18.91 -3.12
N PHE A 97 -13.00 19.49 -3.94
CA PHE A 97 -11.72 18.87 -4.31
C PHE A 97 -10.68 18.95 -3.20
N LEU A 98 -10.58 20.09 -2.51
CA LEU A 98 -9.86 20.17 -1.25
C LEU A 98 -10.38 19.06 -0.33
N GLY A 99 -11.71 18.91 -0.28
CA GLY A 99 -12.56 17.86 0.31
C GLY A 99 -12.01 16.44 0.16
N LEU A 100 -11.59 16.11 -1.06
CA LEU A 100 -10.96 14.85 -1.37
C LEU A 100 -9.51 14.80 -0.84
N VAL A 101 -8.73 15.86 -1.07
CA VAL A 101 -7.31 15.93 -0.71
C VAL A 101 -7.06 15.74 0.78
N THR A 102 -7.73 16.45 1.71
CA THR A 102 -7.39 16.22 3.13
C THR A 102 -7.95 14.91 3.67
N MET A 103 -9.01 14.35 3.06
CA MET A 103 -9.48 13.03 3.44
C MET A 103 -8.52 11.92 3.01
N THR A 104 -7.74 12.14 1.95
CA THR A 104 -6.82 11.15 1.36
C THR A 104 -5.35 11.52 1.50
N GLY A 105 -5.03 12.65 2.13
CA GLY A 105 -3.67 13.14 2.34
C GLY A 105 -2.95 12.46 3.52
N PHE A 106 -3.62 11.54 4.22
CA PHE A 106 -3.03 10.84 5.36
C PHE A 106 -1.95 9.85 4.91
N GLY A 107 -0.74 10.02 5.41
CA GLY A 107 0.39 9.09 5.21
C GLY A 107 0.45 7.96 6.23
N ARG A 108 1.64 7.36 6.40
CA ARG A 108 1.92 6.37 7.47
C ARG A 108 1.60 6.87 8.89
N ASN A 109 1.57 8.19 9.08
CA ASN A 109 1.22 8.82 10.34
C ASN A 109 -0.23 8.58 10.76
N LEU A 110 -1.10 8.06 9.86
CA LEU A 110 -2.41 7.51 10.24
C LEU A 110 -2.29 6.51 11.40
N TYR A 111 -1.14 5.84 11.52
CA TYR A 111 -0.91 4.76 12.48
C TYR A 111 -0.07 5.12 13.71
N MET A 112 0.74 6.17 13.64
CA MET A 112 1.77 6.44 14.67
C MET A 112 1.43 7.61 15.59
N GLU A 113 0.67 8.58 15.11
CA GLU A 113 0.30 9.76 15.88
C GLU A 113 -1.21 9.92 15.81
N GLY A 114 -1.85 10.06 16.97
CA GLY A 114 -3.29 10.24 17.06
C GLY A 114 -3.75 11.27 16.04
N PHE A 115 -4.76 10.89 15.26
CA PHE A 115 -5.49 11.68 14.26
C PHE A 115 -5.17 13.17 14.32
N SER A 116 -4.19 13.66 13.54
CA SER A 116 -3.77 15.06 13.64
C SER A 116 -4.91 15.97 13.20
N TYR A 117 -5.59 16.54 14.19
CA TYR A 117 -6.73 17.46 14.05
C TYR A 117 -6.41 18.66 13.14
N ALA A 118 -5.13 18.95 12.90
CA ALA A 118 -4.64 20.01 12.02
C ALA A 118 -5.18 19.88 10.58
N TRP A 119 -5.27 18.66 10.03
CA TRP A 119 -5.72 18.45 8.64
C TRP A 119 -7.22 18.74 8.44
N TRP A 120 -8.03 18.65 9.50
CA TRP A 120 -9.44 19.04 9.46
C TRP A 120 -9.61 20.56 9.37
N TRP A 121 -8.66 21.33 9.90
CA TRP A 121 -8.65 22.79 9.80
C TRP A 121 -8.10 23.31 8.47
N VAL A 122 -7.26 22.53 7.78
CA VAL A 122 -6.72 22.92 6.45
C VAL A 122 -7.86 23.18 5.46
N MET A 123 -8.90 22.35 5.47
CA MET A 123 -10.09 22.48 4.62
C MET A 123 -10.84 23.82 4.76
N PRO A 124 -11.39 24.17 5.94
CA PRO A 124 -12.12 25.41 6.12
C PRO A 124 -11.20 26.62 5.96
N VAL A 125 -9.96 26.57 6.44
CA VAL A 125 -9.01 27.69 6.32
C VAL A 125 -8.66 27.96 4.86
N ALA A 126 -8.30 26.93 4.08
CA ALA A 126 -8.00 27.09 2.65
C ALA A 126 -9.23 27.59 1.87
N THR A 127 -10.43 27.11 2.22
CA THR A 127 -11.67 27.58 1.62
C THR A 127 -11.95 29.05 1.94
N VAL A 128 -11.76 29.47 3.19
CA VAL A 128 -11.95 30.87 3.61
C VAL A 128 -10.93 31.78 2.93
N LEU A 129 -9.65 31.40 2.91
CA LEU A 129 -8.60 32.15 2.21
C LEU A 129 -8.91 32.31 0.72
N PHE A 130 -9.40 31.25 0.08
CA PHE A 130 -9.83 31.33 -1.31
C PHE A 130 -11.00 32.30 -1.52
N VAL A 131 -12.02 32.26 -0.66
CA VAL A 131 -13.15 33.20 -0.72
C VAL A 131 -12.66 34.64 -0.56
N VAL A 132 -11.80 34.90 0.44
CA VAL A 132 -11.21 36.23 0.69
C VAL A 132 -10.43 36.71 -0.53
N ALA A 133 -9.57 35.87 -1.10
CA ALA A 133 -8.78 36.19 -2.30
C ALA A 133 -9.68 36.54 -3.49
N VAL A 134 -10.72 35.73 -3.76
CA VAL A 134 -11.68 36.00 -4.84
C VAL A 134 -12.43 37.31 -4.63
N VAL A 135 -12.83 37.61 -3.39
CA VAL A 135 -13.51 38.88 -3.06
C VAL A 135 -12.56 40.07 -3.23
N MET A 136 -11.31 39.96 -2.77
CA MET A 136 -10.29 41.00 -2.93
C MET A 136 -9.97 41.25 -4.40
N ILE A 137 -9.73 40.20 -5.18
CA ILE A 137 -9.48 40.27 -6.63
C ILE A 137 -10.63 40.96 -7.35
N ARG A 138 -11.89 40.64 -7.03
CA ARG A 138 -13.07 41.31 -7.62
C ARG A 138 -13.14 42.80 -7.26
N LYS A 139 -12.78 43.17 -6.03
CA LYS A 139 -12.76 44.57 -5.56
C LYS A 139 -11.63 45.36 -6.23
N VAL A 140 -10.43 44.78 -6.32
CA VAL A 140 -9.22 45.44 -6.84
C VAL A 140 -9.26 45.55 -8.37
N LEU A 141 -9.55 44.46 -9.08
CA LEU A 141 -9.53 44.45 -10.55
C LEU A 141 -10.80 45.05 -11.19
N ARG A 142 -11.77 45.53 -10.38
CA ARG A 142 -13.08 46.05 -10.83
C ARG A 142 -13.65 45.28 -12.03
N ILE A 143 -13.53 43.95 -12.01
CA ILE A 143 -13.77 43.10 -13.19
C ILE A 143 -15.21 43.37 -13.66
N PRO A 144 -15.42 43.91 -14.87
CA PRO A 144 -16.76 44.15 -15.38
C PRO A 144 -17.51 42.81 -15.39
N LYS A 145 -18.77 42.80 -14.95
CA LYS A 145 -19.62 41.61 -14.99
C LYS A 145 -19.60 41.10 -16.43
N SER A 146 -18.90 39.99 -16.65
CA SER A 146 -18.69 39.40 -17.96
C SER A 146 -20.03 39.26 -18.69
N HIS A 147 -20.31 40.19 -19.61
CA HIS A 147 -21.51 40.18 -20.42
C HIS A 147 -21.26 39.28 -21.63
N GLY A 148 -22.09 38.24 -21.76
CA GLY A 148 -22.16 37.41 -22.95
C GLY A 148 -20.87 36.65 -23.28
N THR A 149 -20.40 35.78 -22.39
CA THR A 149 -19.43 34.77 -22.82
C THR A 149 -20.13 33.74 -23.67
N ASP A 150 -19.57 33.47 -24.85
CA ASP A 150 -20.00 32.37 -25.68
C ASP A 150 -20.09 31.07 -24.87
N LEU A 151 -21.16 30.30 -25.08
CA LEU A 151 -21.48 29.11 -24.31
C LEU A 151 -20.33 28.11 -24.34
N GLN A 152 -19.80 27.89 -25.55
CA GLN A 152 -18.71 26.97 -25.80
C GLN A 152 -17.45 27.40 -25.02
N GLN A 153 -17.06 28.67 -25.11
CA GLN A 153 -15.91 29.19 -24.38
C GLN A 153 -16.10 29.07 -22.86
N SER A 154 -17.31 29.34 -22.35
CA SER A 154 -17.60 29.15 -20.91
C SER A 154 -17.51 27.69 -20.49
N MET A 155 -18.01 26.75 -21.30
CA MET A 155 -17.92 25.32 -21.00
C MET A 155 -16.46 24.85 -21.00
N ILE A 156 -15.66 25.26 -21.99
CA ILE A 156 -14.24 24.90 -22.09
C ILE A 156 -13.51 25.34 -20.82
N TRP A 157 -13.62 26.60 -20.40
CA TRP A 157 -12.96 27.08 -19.18
C TRP A 157 -13.37 26.29 -17.93
N ASN A 158 -14.66 25.98 -17.77
CA ASN A 158 -15.12 25.23 -16.61
C ASN A 158 -14.62 23.77 -16.64
N ILE A 159 -14.59 23.12 -17.80
CA ILE A 159 -14.02 21.77 -17.94
C ILE A 159 -12.52 21.79 -17.65
N THR A 160 -11.77 22.77 -18.18
CA THR A 160 -10.34 22.93 -17.90
C THR A 160 -10.08 23.12 -16.41
N LEU A 161 -10.89 23.93 -15.72
CA LEU A 161 -10.77 24.11 -14.27
C LEU A 161 -11.08 22.81 -13.50
N MET A 162 -12.09 22.05 -13.91
CA MET A 162 -12.38 20.73 -13.32
C MET A 162 -11.20 19.78 -13.48
N LEU A 163 -10.64 19.69 -14.69
CA LEU A 163 -9.47 18.85 -14.97
C LEU A 163 -8.26 19.27 -14.13
N LEU A 164 -8.00 20.58 -14.02
CA LEU A 164 -6.88 21.09 -13.23
C LEU A 164 -7.04 20.75 -11.74
N MET A 165 -8.25 20.88 -11.18
CA MET A 165 -8.53 20.48 -9.79
C MET A 165 -8.43 18.95 -9.60
N SER A 166 -8.86 18.16 -10.57
CA SER A 166 -8.71 16.70 -10.55
C SER A 166 -7.23 16.28 -10.55
N VAL A 167 -6.42 16.86 -11.43
CA VAL A 167 -4.96 16.63 -11.46
C VAL A 167 -4.32 17.08 -10.15
N GLY A 168 -4.68 18.26 -9.66
CA GLY A 168 -4.21 18.75 -8.35
C GLY A 168 -4.54 17.78 -7.21
N THR A 169 -5.74 17.18 -7.23
CA THR A 169 -6.15 16.20 -6.23
C THR A 169 -5.36 14.89 -6.30
N LEU A 170 -4.98 14.46 -7.51
CA LEU A 170 -4.11 13.30 -7.70
C LEU A 170 -2.68 13.58 -7.20
N CYS A 171 -2.16 14.79 -7.43
CA CYS A 171 -0.83 15.17 -6.99
C CYS A 171 -0.73 15.37 -5.47
N LEU A 172 -1.78 15.89 -4.83
CA LEU A 172 -1.79 16.21 -3.40
C LEU A 172 -2.32 15.07 -2.52
N GLY A 173 -3.08 14.12 -3.09
CA GLY A 173 -3.53 12.94 -2.37
C GLY A 173 -2.41 11.93 -2.10
N ASN A 174 -2.65 10.94 -1.24
CA ASN A 174 -1.66 9.93 -0.94
C ASN A 174 -1.44 8.99 -2.13
N THR A 175 -0.25 9.09 -2.74
CA THR A 175 0.19 8.24 -3.85
C THR A 175 1.23 7.20 -3.44
N ASP A 176 1.45 6.99 -2.13
CA ASP A 176 2.40 6.01 -1.60
C ASP A 176 1.93 4.58 -1.89
N ARG A 177 2.43 4.05 -3.00
CA ARG A 177 2.13 2.69 -3.46
C ARG A 177 2.49 1.62 -2.42
N PHE A 178 3.49 1.85 -1.57
CA PHE A 178 3.90 0.88 -0.55
C PHE A 178 2.88 0.81 0.57
N LEU A 179 2.39 1.97 1.01
CA LEU A 179 1.30 2.03 1.98
C LEU A 179 0.05 1.34 1.43
N HIS A 180 -0.40 1.68 0.22
CA HIS A 180 -1.57 1.05 -0.39
C HIS A 180 -1.43 -0.49 -0.50
N ASN A 181 -0.23 -0.98 -0.83
CA ASN A 181 0.07 -2.41 -0.86
C ASN A 181 -0.04 -3.07 0.53
N GLU A 182 0.48 -2.42 1.58
CA GLU A 182 0.35 -2.88 2.97
C GLU A 182 -1.12 -2.96 3.38
N LEU A 183 -1.89 -1.88 3.17
CA LEU A 183 -3.31 -1.82 3.55
C LEU A 183 -4.16 -2.86 2.83
N ARG A 184 -3.89 -3.05 1.53
CA ARG A 184 -4.57 -4.06 0.74
C ARG A 184 -4.24 -5.46 1.23
N MET A 185 -3.00 -5.71 1.62
CA MET A 185 -2.58 -7.00 2.17
C MET A 185 -3.27 -7.26 3.52
N GLU A 186 -3.27 -6.31 4.44
CA GLU A 186 -3.96 -6.41 5.72
C GLU A 186 -5.46 -6.67 5.54
N ASN A 187 -6.09 -5.99 4.59
CA ASN A 187 -7.50 -6.19 4.30
C ASN A 187 -7.81 -7.61 3.80
N LEU A 188 -6.99 -8.12 2.88
CA LEU A 188 -7.16 -9.47 2.34
C LEU A 188 -6.92 -10.55 3.41
N MET A 189 -5.92 -10.37 4.27
CA MET A 189 -5.65 -11.27 5.39
C MET A 189 -6.78 -11.25 6.43
N ALA A 190 -7.42 -10.10 6.64
CA ALA A 190 -8.56 -9.98 7.56
C ALA A 190 -9.81 -10.73 7.08
N LYS A 191 -9.90 -10.95 5.77
CA LYS A 191 -10.96 -11.73 5.11
C LYS A 191 -10.54 -13.19 4.89
N ASP A 192 -9.48 -13.64 5.57
CA ASP A 192 -8.83 -14.96 5.44
C ASP A 192 -8.44 -15.33 4.00
N MET A 193 -8.21 -14.32 3.14
CA MET A 193 -7.78 -14.51 1.76
C MET A 193 -6.26 -14.40 1.62
N ASN A 194 -5.49 -15.12 2.43
CA ASN A 194 -4.04 -14.89 2.53
C ASN A 194 -3.30 -15.19 1.23
N GLU A 195 -3.73 -16.16 0.41
CA GLU A 195 -3.12 -16.38 -0.91
C GLU A 195 -3.23 -15.16 -1.83
N LYS A 196 -4.38 -14.48 -1.81
CA LYS A 196 -4.57 -13.23 -2.58
C LYS A 196 -3.72 -12.11 -1.98
N ALA A 197 -3.56 -12.09 -0.65
CA ALA A 197 -2.70 -11.15 0.05
C ALA A 197 -1.22 -11.33 -0.34
N LEU A 198 -0.76 -12.57 -0.49
CA LEU A 198 0.61 -12.91 -0.93
C LEU A 198 0.87 -12.56 -2.40
N LYS A 199 -0.16 -12.62 -3.25
CA LYS A 199 -0.11 -12.13 -4.64
C LYS A 199 -0.16 -10.60 -4.70
N CYS A 200 -0.79 -9.96 -3.71
CA CYS A 200 -0.76 -8.51 -3.56
C CYS A 200 0.68 -8.07 -3.30
N ALA A 201 1.14 -7.07 -4.03
CA ALA A 201 2.50 -6.55 -3.92
C ALA A 201 3.63 -7.55 -4.19
N ALA A 202 3.40 -8.75 -4.75
CA ALA A 202 4.46 -9.72 -5.02
C ALA A 202 5.61 -9.14 -5.86
N LYS A 203 5.29 -8.21 -6.77
CA LYS A 203 6.25 -7.50 -7.63
C LYS A 203 6.79 -6.19 -7.04
N SER A 204 6.61 -5.93 -5.75
CA SER A 204 7.13 -4.71 -5.12
C SER A 204 8.65 -4.79 -4.98
N LEU A 205 9.39 -3.95 -5.72
CA LEU A 205 10.86 -3.93 -5.70
C LEU A 205 11.45 -3.51 -4.34
N ARG A 206 10.74 -2.60 -3.65
CA ARG A 206 11.08 -2.13 -2.29
C ARG A 206 10.09 -2.73 -1.30
N THR A 207 10.62 -3.29 -0.21
CA THR A 207 9.84 -3.92 0.86
C THR A 207 10.09 -3.16 2.16
N THR A 208 9.01 -2.73 2.81
CA THR A 208 9.05 -2.17 4.16
C THR A 208 9.04 -3.29 5.18
N ARG A 209 9.49 -3.01 6.40
CA ARG A 209 9.50 -4.01 7.47
C ARG A 209 8.09 -4.56 7.78
N THR A 210 7.09 -3.69 7.79
CA THR A 210 5.67 -4.06 7.94
C THR A 210 5.21 -5.02 6.83
N LEU A 211 5.53 -4.73 5.57
CA LEU A 211 5.16 -5.61 4.45
C LEU A 211 5.86 -6.97 4.54
N THR A 212 7.12 -7.01 4.98
CA THR A 212 7.83 -8.28 5.23
C THR A 212 7.16 -9.08 6.35
N ALA A 213 6.77 -8.43 7.45
CA ALA A 213 6.09 -9.09 8.57
C ALA A 213 4.70 -9.62 8.17
N LEU A 214 3.92 -8.84 7.41
CA LEU A 214 2.63 -9.27 6.87
C LEU A 214 2.78 -10.48 5.95
N ARG A 215 3.80 -10.50 5.08
CA ARG A 215 4.11 -11.66 4.25
C ARG A 215 4.47 -12.87 5.07
N MET A 216 5.33 -12.73 6.06
CA MET A 216 5.69 -13.83 6.95
C MET A 216 4.44 -14.41 7.62
N LEU A 217 3.60 -13.54 8.19
CA LEU A 217 2.35 -13.94 8.83
C LEU A 217 1.39 -14.65 7.85
N ALA A 218 1.20 -14.10 6.65
CA ALA A 218 0.35 -14.70 5.62
C ALA A 218 0.90 -16.05 5.11
N MET A 219 2.20 -16.14 4.87
CA MET A 219 2.85 -17.39 4.43
C MET A 219 2.73 -18.48 5.49
N THR A 220 2.85 -18.16 6.78
CA THR A 220 2.69 -19.15 7.84
C THR A 220 1.25 -19.59 8.02
N LYS A 221 0.27 -18.67 7.93
CA LYS A 221 -1.15 -19.04 7.94
C LYS A 221 -1.54 -20.02 6.82
N GLU A 222 -0.91 -19.88 5.65
CA GLU A 222 -1.14 -20.77 4.51
C GLU A 222 -0.24 -22.03 4.51
N GLY A 223 0.68 -22.17 5.47
CA GLY A 223 1.65 -23.27 5.48
C GLY A 223 2.71 -23.21 4.38
N LYS A 224 2.85 -22.07 3.67
CA LYS A 224 3.74 -21.89 2.50
C LYS A 224 5.05 -21.15 2.82
N THR A 225 5.42 -21.09 4.11
CA THR A 225 6.61 -20.34 4.55
C THR A 225 7.87 -20.82 3.83
N GLY A 226 8.18 -22.12 3.87
CA GLY A 226 9.36 -22.64 3.19
C GLY A 226 9.22 -22.78 1.67
N GLU A 227 8.09 -22.37 1.07
CA GLU A 227 7.91 -22.30 -0.39
C GLU A 227 8.10 -20.89 -0.94
N LEU A 228 7.78 -19.86 -0.16
CA LEU A 228 7.65 -18.48 -0.63
C LEU A 228 8.62 -17.51 0.07
N LEU A 229 9.30 -17.91 1.16
CA LEU A 229 10.13 -17.01 1.98
C LEU A 229 11.12 -16.19 1.14
N PHE A 230 11.81 -16.80 0.19
CA PHE A 230 12.79 -16.14 -0.67
C PHE A 230 12.24 -15.74 -2.05
N GLU A 231 10.94 -15.94 -2.33
CA GLU A 231 10.29 -15.32 -3.49
C GLU A 231 10.12 -13.81 -3.30
N TYR A 232 10.09 -13.36 -2.04
CA TYR A 232 10.00 -11.96 -1.66
C TYR A 232 11.37 -11.39 -1.27
N PRO A 233 11.64 -10.09 -1.54
CA PRO A 233 12.90 -9.46 -1.11
C PRO A 233 13.03 -9.39 0.42
N GLN A 234 14.16 -9.87 0.94
CA GLN A 234 14.49 -9.95 2.37
C GLN A 234 15.61 -8.97 2.74
N TYR A 235 15.25 -7.83 3.37
CA TYR A 235 16.22 -6.78 3.73
C TYR A 235 16.45 -6.64 5.24
N TYR A 236 15.62 -7.28 6.08
CA TYR A 236 15.60 -7.05 7.53
C TYR A 236 15.98 -8.28 8.35
N LYS A 237 16.54 -9.32 7.72
CA LYS A 237 16.90 -10.60 8.37
C LYS A 237 15.74 -11.09 9.25
N SER A 238 16.01 -11.62 10.45
CA SER A 238 14.96 -12.09 11.36
C SER A 238 14.04 -10.96 11.86
N ASP A 239 14.50 -9.71 11.88
CA ASP A 239 13.69 -8.59 12.36
C ASP A 239 12.52 -8.28 11.42
N GLY A 240 12.66 -8.62 10.14
CA GLY A 240 11.60 -8.52 9.14
C GLY A 240 10.40 -9.43 9.39
N MET A 241 10.55 -10.45 10.23
CA MET A 241 9.44 -11.34 10.62
C MET A 241 8.50 -10.70 11.66
N PHE A 242 8.90 -9.56 12.22
CA PHE A 242 8.17 -8.84 13.27
C PHE A 242 7.95 -7.38 12.85
N PHE A 243 6.86 -6.81 13.31
CA PHE A 243 6.53 -5.40 13.08
C PHE A 243 7.51 -4.47 13.82
N ASP A 244 7.75 -3.29 13.24
CA ASP A 244 8.81 -2.37 13.67
C ASP A 244 8.59 -1.78 15.07
N ASN A 245 7.33 -1.58 15.47
CA ASN A 245 6.93 -1.14 16.81
C ASN A 245 5.57 -1.73 17.22
N ASP A 246 5.44 -2.06 18.51
CA ASP A 246 4.24 -2.56 19.19
C ASP A 246 3.14 -1.49 19.35
N SER A 247 2.91 -0.64 18.35
CA SER A 247 1.76 0.27 18.36
C SER A 247 0.48 -0.55 18.21
N SER A 248 -0.01 -1.04 19.34
CA SER A 248 -1.24 -1.78 19.57
C SER A 248 -2.50 -1.00 19.21
N LYS A 249 -2.39 0.27 18.79
CA LYS A 249 -3.50 1.20 18.74
C LYS A 249 -4.04 1.49 17.35
N THR A 250 -3.39 1.04 16.28
CA THR A 250 -3.74 1.61 14.97
C THR A 250 -3.57 0.69 13.76
N LEU A 251 -2.71 -0.33 13.80
CA LEU A 251 -2.59 -1.33 12.73
C LEU A 251 -3.53 -2.51 12.97
N ARG A 252 -4.10 -3.09 11.90
CA ARG A 252 -4.94 -4.30 12.03
C ARG A 252 -4.12 -5.51 12.48
N TYR A 253 -2.85 -5.57 12.08
CA TYR A 253 -1.89 -6.58 12.51
C TYR A 253 -0.74 -5.94 13.27
N THR A 254 -0.36 -6.56 14.38
CA THR A 254 0.77 -6.14 15.22
C THR A 254 1.58 -7.36 15.63
N ASN A 255 2.63 -7.16 16.43
CA ASN A 255 3.37 -8.28 16.98
C ASN A 255 2.48 -9.20 17.85
N ASP A 256 1.39 -8.70 18.44
CA ASP A 256 0.41 -9.55 19.12
C ASP A 256 -0.23 -10.58 18.17
N SER A 257 -0.45 -10.22 16.90
CA SER A 257 -0.94 -11.18 15.89
C SER A 257 0.09 -12.26 15.58
N VAL A 258 1.37 -11.92 15.60
CA VAL A 258 2.48 -12.87 15.43
C VAL A 258 2.56 -13.78 16.66
N TYR A 259 2.52 -13.22 17.86
CA TYR A 259 2.56 -13.97 19.11
C TYR A 259 1.36 -14.90 19.26
N ALA A 260 0.16 -14.47 18.87
CA ALA A 260 -1.03 -15.32 18.86
C ALA A 260 -0.90 -16.50 17.87
N LEU A 261 -0.22 -16.32 16.74
CA LEU A 261 0.02 -17.38 15.76
C LEU A 261 1.07 -18.41 16.25
N ILE A 262 2.08 -17.93 16.98
CA ILE A 262 3.21 -18.74 17.45
C ILE A 262 2.89 -19.43 18.78
N GLY A 263 2.16 -18.74 19.68
CA GLY A 263 1.74 -19.24 20.99
C GLY A 263 1.72 -18.16 22.06
N GLU A 264 2.88 -17.88 22.66
CA GLU A 264 3.00 -16.95 23.82
C GLU A 264 3.72 -15.66 23.47
N ARG A 265 3.65 -14.67 24.36
CA ARG A 265 4.45 -13.44 24.26
C ARG A 265 5.92 -13.66 24.66
N PRO A 266 6.85 -12.85 24.14
CA PRO A 266 8.25 -12.88 24.57
C PRO A 266 8.37 -12.48 26.04
N ALA A 267 9.36 -13.05 26.72
CA ALA A 267 9.70 -12.62 28.08
C ALA A 267 10.32 -11.21 28.04
N PRO A 268 10.25 -10.44 29.14
CA PRO A 268 10.84 -9.10 29.18
C PRO A 268 12.34 -9.14 28.83
N GLY A 269 12.73 -8.39 27.78
CA GLY A 269 14.13 -8.32 27.31
C GLY A 269 14.59 -9.51 26.44
N GLU A 270 13.73 -10.50 26.18
CA GLU A 270 14.06 -11.65 25.35
C GLU A 270 14.25 -11.24 23.89
N ARG A 271 15.35 -11.67 23.25
CA ARG A 271 15.59 -11.37 21.84
C ARG A 271 14.66 -12.20 20.95
N ARG A 272 14.29 -11.68 19.78
CA ARG A 272 13.38 -12.34 18.83
C ARG A 272 13.76 -13.78 18.51
N MET A 273 15.04 -14.05 18.23
CA MET A 273 15.52 -15.40 17.93
C MET A 273 15.52 -16.33 19.15
N GLU A 274 15.78 -15.80 20.35
CA GLU A 274 15.70 -16.57 21.61
C GLU A 274 14.25 -16.98 21.89
N TYR A 275 13.32 -16.03 21.72
CA TYR A 275 11.88 -16.27 21.79
C TYR A 275 11.44 -17.35 20.80
N LEU A 276 11.81 -17.22 19.52
CA LEU A 276 11.44 -18.20 18.49
C LEU A 276 12.00 -19.59 18.81
N LYS A 277 13.25 -19.68 19.27
CA LYS A 277 13.86 -20.93 19.71
C LYS A 277 13.07 -21.53 20.87
N ARG A 278 12.80 -20.76 21.92
CA ARG A 278 12.04 -21.22 23.09
C ARG A 278 10.67 -21.77 22.70
N MET A 279 9.95 -21.07 21.81
CA MET A 279 8.65 -21.50 21.31
C MET A 279 8.74 -22.76 20.44
N ALA A 280 9.74 -22.85 19.55
CA ALA A 280 9.90 -24.00 18.67
C ALA A 280 10.18 -25.32 19.41
N TYR A 281 10.86 -25.24 20.57
CA TYR A 281 11.21 -26.40 21.41
C TYR A 281 10.21 -26.67 22.57
N LYS A 282 9.14 -25.89 22.69
CA LYS A 282 8.21 -26.00 23.82
C LYS A 282 7.34 -27.28 23.79
N GLY A 283 7.09 -27.84 22.61
CA GLY A 283 6.32 -29.07 22.45
C GLY A 283 6.05 -29.46 21.00
N ASP A 284 5.32 -30.55 20.81
CA ASP A 284 5.08 -31.15 19.48
C ASP A 284 4.07 -30.41 18.60
N SER A 285 3.16 -29.65 19.20
CA SER A 285 2.13 -28.87 18.48
C SER A 285 2.61 -27.51 17.98
N CYS A 286 3.87 -27.13 18.21
CA CYS A 286 4.40 -25.79 17.91
C CYS A 286 4.86 -25.63 16.45
N TYR A 287 4.08 -26.13 15.48
CA TYR A 287 4.44 -26.13 14.06
C TYR A 287 4.79 -24.74 13.52
N ASN A 288 3.94 -23.74 13.78
CA ASN A 288 4.18 -22.36 13.35
C ASN A 288 5.46 -21.77 13.97
N ALA A 289 5.72 -22.06 15.24
CA ALA A 289 6.94 -21.62 15.91
C ALA A 289 8.19 -22.24 15.28
N ARG A 290 8.15 -23.53 14.92
CA ARG A 290 9.23 -24.21 14.20
C ARG A 290 9.46 -23.58 12.82
N LEU A 291 8.40 -23.26 12.08
CA LEU A 291 8.50 -22.56 10.79
C LEU A 291 9.16 -21.18 10.93
N TYR A 292 8.72 -20.37 11.90
CA TYR A 292 9.32 -19.06 12.16
C TYR A 292 10.79 -19.18 12.59
N TYR A 293 11.12 -20.16 13.42
CA TYR A 293 12.49 -20.38 13.88
C TYR A 293 13.41 -20.81 12.73
N LEU A 294 13.00 -21.78 11.91
CA LEU A 294 13.75 -22.21 10.73
C LEU A 294 13.94 -21.08 9.72
N ALA A 295 12.88 -20.30 9.45
CA ALA A 295 12.96 -19.11 8.61
C ALA A 295 13.95 -18.08 9.20
N GLY A 296 13.88 -17.83 10.51
CA GLY A 296 14.78 -16.93 11.21
C GLY A 296 16.24 -17.33 11.11
N LEU A 297 16.55 -18.62 11.26
CA LEU A 297 17.91 -19.16 11.12
C LEU A 297 18.44 -18.94 9.70
N MET A 298 17.65 -19.25 8.67
CA MET A 298 18.02 -18.99 7.28
C MET A 298 18.23 -17.51 6.99
N LEU A 299 17.35 -16.64 7.50
CA LEU A 299 17.46 -15.18 7.37
C LEU A 299 18.67 -14.61 8.13
N GLN A 300 19.13 -15.27 9.20
CA GLN A 300 20.37 -14.92 9.89
C GLN A 300 21.60 -15.62 9.29
N LYS A 301 21.41 -16.47 8.27
CA LYS A 301 22.43 -17.32 7.67
C LYS A 301 23.08 -18.29 8.67
N ASP A 302 22.40 -18.60 9.77
CA ASP A 302 22.83 -19.58 10.78
C ASP A 302 22.46 -21.00 10.32
N MET A 303 23.34 -21.57 9.50
CA MET A 303 23.11 -22.88 8.88
C MET A 303 23.36 -24.05 9.84
N ASP A 304 24.28 -23.90 10.79
CA ASP A 304 24.53 -24.90 11.83
C ASP A 304 23.31 -25.01 12.76
N GLY A 305 22.75 -23.87 13.16
CA GLY A 305 21.50 -23.80 13.92
C GLY A 305 20.33 -24.40 13.13
N PHE A 306 20.23 -24.11 11.83
CA PHE A 306 19.21 -24.69 10.95
C PHE A 306 19.31 -26.22 10.89
N ALA A 307 20.49 -26.76 10.61
CA ALA A 307 20.70 -28.19 10.49
C ALA A 307 20.42 -28.94 11.80
N LYS A 308 20.83 -28.35 12.94
CA LYS A 308 20.50 -28.86 14.27
C LYS A 308 18.98 -28.86 14.50
N ALA A 309 18.30 -27.76 14.19
CA ALA A 309 16.85 -27.65 14.37
C ALA A 309 16.08 -28.67 13.50
N VAL A 310 16.50 -28.88 12.25
CA VAL A 310 15.92 -29.90 11.36
C VAL A 310 16.03 -31.30 11.96
N ALA A 311 17.18 -31.64 12.53
CA ALA A 311 17.41 -32.92 13.20
C ALA A 311 16.59 -33.05 14.50
N ASP A 312 16.63 -32.03 15.36
CA ASP A 312 15.93 -32.02 16.65
C ASP A 312 14.41 -32.13 16.48
N PHE A 313 13.85 -31.45 15.46
CA PHE A 313 12.41 -31.50 15.15
C PHE A 313 12.00 -32.75 14.37
N ARG A 314 12.94 -33.65 14.07
CA ARG A 314 12.71 -34.90 13.31
C ARG A 314 11.99 -34.67 11.98
N ILE A 315 12.32 -33.56 11.31
CA ILE A 315 11.73 -33.22 10.02
C ILE A 315 12.25 -34.22 9.00
N LYS A 316 11.35 -34.87 8.28
CA LYS A 316 11.76 -35.83 7.24
C LYS A 316 12.14 -35.10 5.96
N GLY A 317 13.09 -35.65 5.19
CA GLY A 317 13.58 -35.03 3.95
C GLY A 317 12.49 -34.80 2.88
N ASP A 318 11.50 -35.70 2.80
CA ASP A 318 10.31 -35.59 1.95
C ASP A 318 9.42 -34.39 2.29
N SER A 319 9.30 -34.08 3.59
CA SER A 319 8.47 -32.98 4.10
C SER A 319 9.10 -31.60 3.96
N LEU A 320 10.37 -31.51 3.54
CA LEU A 320 11.03 -30.23 3.33
C LEU A 320 10.48 -29.53 2.08
N THR A 321 9.80 -28.41 2.33
CA THR A 321 9.40 -27.45 1.30
C THR A 321 10.62 -26.83 0.60
N ARG A 322 10.40 -26.33 -0.61
CA ARG A 322 11.43 -25.85 -1.56
C ARG A 322 12.66 -25.17 -0.96
N TYR A 323 12.49 -24.06 -0.23
CA TYR A 323 13.62 -23.29 0.29
C TYR A 323 14.29 -23.94 1.51
N PHE A 324 13.56 -24.69 2.31
CA PHE A 324 14.17 -25.49 3.38
C PHE A 324 14.99 -26.65 2.80
N LYS A 325 14.50 -27.28 1.73
CA LYS A 325 15.26 -28.28 0.96
C LYS A 325 16.52 -27.67 0.34
N GLU A 326 16.41 -26.46 -0.21
CA GLU A 326 17.54 -25.71 -0.74
C GLU A 326 18.61 -25.44 0.33
N ALA A 327 18.21 -24.96 1.50
CA ALA A 327 19.12 -24.77 2.64
C ALA A 327 19.78 -26.09 3.09
N ALA A 328 19.00 -27.18 3.19
CA ALA A 328 19.52 -28.48 3.58
C ALA A 328 20.57 -29.00 2.58
N ILE A 329 20.33 -28.87 1.27
CA ILE A 329 21.30 -29.26 0.23
C ILE A 329 22.58 -28.42 0.37
N MET A 330 22.47 -27.09 0.49
CA MET A 330 23.63 -26.21 0.67
C MET A 330 24.45 -26.57 1.91
N TYR A 331 23.78 -26.90 3.01
CA TYR A 331 24.46 -27.30 4.24
C TYR A 331 25.18 -28.65 4.07
N LYS A 332 24.55 -29.62 3.42
CA LYS A 332 25.14 -30.94 3.14
C LYS A 332 26.35 -30.87 2.22
N GLU A 333 26.35 -29.99 1.23
CA GLU A 333 27.52 -29.73 0.37
C GLU A 333 28.73 -29.26 1.19
N LYS A 334 28.51 -28.39 2.19
CA LYS A 334 29.57 -27.89 3.08
C LYS A 334 29.95 -28.86 4.20
N ASN A 335 29.01 -29.72 4.60
CA ASN A 335 29.16 -30.67 5.71
C ASN A 335 28.77 -32.08 5.26
N PRO A 336 29.63 -32.79 4.51
CA PRO A 336 29.33 -34.12 3.98
C PRO A 336 29.02 -35.16 5.06
N GLN A 337 29.53 -34.97 6.28
CA GLN A 337 29.28 -35.80 7.46
C GLN A 337 27.86 -35.67 8.04
N TRP A 338 27.05 -34.72 7.58
CA TRP A 338 25.68 -34.55 8.05
C TRP A 338 24.79 -35.68 7.51
N SER A 339 24.34 -36.56 8.41
CA SER A 339 23.62 -37.80 8.10
C SER A 339 22.17 -37.60 7.63
N PHE A 340 21.76 -36.36 7.33
CA PHE A 340 20.39 -36.08 6.92
C PHE A 340 20.13 -36.57 5.49
N GLU A 341 19.13 -37.43 5.35
CA GLU A 341 18.69 -37.96 4.06
C GLU A 341 17.72 -36.98 3.40
N ILE A 342 18.14 -36.43 2.26
CA ILE A 342 17.31 -35.60 1.41
C ILE A 342 16.80 -36.52 0.33
N GLU A 343 15.53 -36.90 0.44
CA GLU A 343 14.86 -37.69 -0.58
C GLU A 343 14.74 -36.83 -1.83
N ASP A 344 15.17 -37.38 -2.97
CA ASP A 344 15.16 -36.80 -4.32
C ASP A 344 16.50 -36.21 -4.81
N LYS A 345 17.52 -37.08 -4.99
CA LYS A 345 18.81 -36.77 -5.65
C LYS A 345 18.63 -36.24 -7.09
N ASP A 346 17.54 -36.60 -7.77
CA ASP A 346 17.21 -36.18 -9.14
C ASP A 346 16.23 -35.00 -9.22
N SER A 347 15.92 -34.39 -8.06
CA SER A 347 14.96 -33.28 -7.98
C SER A 347 15.36 -32.08 -8.82
N THR A 348 14.35 -31.33 -9.27
CA THR A 348 14.50 -29.97 -9.81
C THR A 348 15.40 -29.09 -8.94
N CYS A 349 15.44 -29.32 -7.61
CA CYS A 349 16.25 -28.54 -6.69
C CYS A 349 17.76 -28.80 -6.86
N HIS A 350 18.20 -30.04 -7.08
CA HIS A 350 19.60 -30.38 -7.35
C HIS A 350 20.06 -29.83 -8.70
N LYS A 351 19.27 -30.00 -9.77
CA LYS A 351 19.58 -29.43 -11.10
C LYS A 351 19.73 -27.90 -11.06
N LEU A 352 18.86 -27.22 -10.29
CA LEU A 352 18.98 -25.78 -10.06
C LEU A 352 20.24 -25.42 -9.25
N MET A 353 20.67 -26.27 -8.32
CA MET A 353 21.91 -26.06 -7.57
C MET A 353 23.14 -26.20 -8.46
N GLU A 354 23.22 -27.25 -9.28
CA GLU A 354 24.30 -27.44 -10.24
C GLU A 354 24.39 -26.27 -11.22
N ARG A 355 23.25 -25.84 -11.76
CA ARG A 355 23.19 -24.66 -12.63
C ARG A 355 23.65 -23.39 -11.91
N TYR A 356 23.29 -23.21 -10.65
CA TYR A 356 23.74 -22.08 -9.84
C TYR A 356 25.27 -22.08 -9.68
N ARG A 357 25.87 -23.23 -9.31
CA ARG A 357 27.32 -23.39 -9.18
C ARG A 357 28.05 -23.19 -10.50
N TYR A 358 27.53 -23.76 -11.58
CA TYR A 358 28.10 -23.57 -12.92
C TYR A 358 28.16 -22.08 -13.29
N ARG A 359 27.07 -21.33 -13.04
CA ARG A 359 27.05 -19.88 -13.29
C ARG A 359 27.97 -19.08 -12.36
N GLN A 360 28.27 -19.56 -11.15
CA GLN A 360 29.30 -18.95 -10.30
C GLN A 360 30.73 -19.13 -10.85
N MET A 361 30.96 -20.16 -11.69
CA MET A 361 32.27 -20.43 -12.31
C MET A 361 32.49 -19.66 -13.63
N ASP A 362 31.46 -18.97 -14.15
CA ASP A 362 31.58 -18.16 -15.36
C ASP A 362 32.59 -17.01 -15.17
N THR A 363 33.18 -16.56 -16.28
CA THR A 363 34.07 -15.39 -16.27
C THR A 363 33.27 -14.10 -16.33
N TYR A 364 33.25 -13.36 -15.21
CA TYR A 364 32.62 -12.03 -15.11
C TYR A 364 33.67 -10.92 -15.15
N LYS A 365 33.32 -9.74 -15.69
CA LYS A 365 34.25 -8.61 -15.76
C LYS A 365 34.48 -7.95 -14.40
N SER A 366 33.52 -8.06 -13.48
CA SER A 366 33.60 -7.54 -12.11
C SER A 366 32.67 -8.30 -11.17
N LYS A 367 32.91 -8.17 -9.86
CA LYS A 367 32.03 -8.71 -8.81
C LYS A 367 30.60 -8.14 -8.89
N ASP A 368 30.44 -6.90 -9.33
CA ASP A 368 29.13 -6.28 -9.52
C ASP A 368 28.39 -6.87 -10.73
N GLU A 369 29.10 -7.20 -11.81
CA GLU A 369 28.50 -7.89 -12.96
C GLU A 369 28.02 -9.28 -12.54
N GLU A 370 28.87 -10.05 -11.85
CA GLU A 370 28.51 -11.36 -11.31
C GLU A 370 27.25 -11.25 -10.44
N ARG A 371 27.25 -10.37 -9.44
CA ARG A 371 26.12 -10.17 -8.53
C ARG A 371 24.83 -9.84 -9.29
N ASN A 372 24.90 -8.95 -10.28
CA ASN A 372 23.74 -8.55 -11.08
C ASN A 372 23.23 -9.69 -11.97
N ARG A 373 24.12 -10.44 -12.62
CA ARG A 373 23.76 -11.61 -13.45
C ARG A 373 23.13 -12.71 -12.60
N MET A 374 23.73 -13.01 -11.46
CA MET A 374 23.22 -13.98 -10.50
C MET A 374 21.88 -13.54 -9.92
N ARG A 375 21.68 -12.23 -9.67
CA ARG A 375 20.39 -11.69 -9.22
C ARG A 375 19.29 -11.82 -10.26
N MET A 376 19.60 -11.63 -11.55
CA MET A 376 18.60 -11.74 -12.62
C MET A 376 18.03 -13.16 -12.75
N GLU A 377 18.87 -14.18 -12.53
CA GLU A 377 18.48 -15.57 -12.73
C GLU A 377 18.05 -16.27 -11.44
N PHE A 378 18.68 -15.93 -10.32
CA PHE A 378 18.51 -16.63 -9.05
C PHE A 378 18.11 -15.70 -7.89
N GLY A 379 17.75 -14.44 -8.16
CA GLY A 379 17.46 -13.45 -7.10
C GLY A 379 16.29 -13.81 -6.18
N ASN A 380 15.46 -14.79 -6.56
CA ASN A 380 14.37 -15.35 -5.77
C ASN A 380 14.74 -16.70 -5.11
N THR A 381 16.01 -16.94 -4.82
CA THR A 381 16.49 -18.19 -4.22
C THR A 381 17.18 -17.93 -2.89
N PHE A 382 17.16 -18.95 -2.02
CA PHE A 382 17.91 -18.87 -0.77
C PHE A 382 19.42 -18.81 -1.04
N ARG A 383 19.92 -19.52 -2.05
CA ARG A 383 21.33 -19.50 -2.48
C ARG A 383 21.81 -18.09 -2.75
N TRP A 384 21.09 -17.34 -3.58
CA TRP A 384 21.44 -15.96 -3.89
C TRP A 384 21.40 -15.06 -2.65
N TYR A 385 20.38 -15.22 -1.81
CA TYR A 385 20.30 -14.50 -0.54
C TYR A 385 21.52 -14.80 0.37
N TYR A 386 21.88 -16.07 0.50
CA TYR A 386 22.97 -16.51 1.35
C TYR A 386 24.33 -16.00 0.85
N ASP A 387 24.61 -16.07 -0.45
CA ASP A 387 25.91 -15.70 -1.02
C ASP A 387 26.06 -14.18 -1.28
N TYR A 388 25.00 -13.47 -1.69
CA TYR A 388 25.11 -12.08 -2.22
C TYR A 388 24.32 -10.99 -1.47
N GLN A 389 23.37 -11.35 -0.61
CA GLN A 389 22.61 -10.36 0.16
C GLN A 389 23.33 -10.06 1.48
N GLU A 390 23.64 -8.80 1.76
CA GLU A 390 24.34 -8.36 2.98
C GLU A 390 23.40 -8.20 4.19
#